data_AF-A0A6P3YAA8-F1
#
_entry.id   AF-A0A6P3YAA8-F1
#
_cell.length_a   1.000
_cell.length_b   1.000
_cell.length_c   1.000
_cell.angle_alpha   90.00
_cell.angle_beta   90.00
_cell.angle_gamma   90.00
#
_symmetry.space_group_name_H-M   'P 1'
#
loop_
_entity.id
_entity.type
_entity.pdbx_description
1 polymer ?
#
loop_
_entity_poly.entity_id
_entity_poly.type
_entity_poly.pdbx_seq_one_letter_code
_entity_poly.pdbx_strand_id
1 'polypeptide(L)'
;MSFRSWDLYEFPLLQNTTKHVWPVKSASNLEKPRYVIFALQTGRMNVMAENITQFDNCNLINAKLYLNSECYPYDDINLDFAKRRYAILYDMYKRFRTSYYRCSSDDVWLTTDDFLRRGPFVVIDCSRQNESIKSATVDVRIEFECKENIPVNTTAYCLILHDRVVEYSPLTSIVRKLN
;
A
#
# COMPACT_ATOMS: atom_id res chain seq x y z
N MET A 1 9.23 21.08 -9.04
CA MET A 1 8.59 20.56 -7.80
C MET A 1 7.77 19.35 -8.21
N SER A 2 7.92 18.20 -7.55
CA SER A 2 7.12 17.01 -7.87
C SER A 2 5.78 17.09 -7.14
N PHE A 3 4.69 17.02 -7.89
CA PHE A 3 3.33 16.84 -7.38
C PHE A 3 3.12 15.39 -6.98
N ARG A 4 2.00 15.09 -6.32
CA ARG A 4 1.66 13.74 -5.90
C ARG A 4 0.28 13.37 -6.37
N SER A 5 0.13 12.13 -6.80
CA SER A 5 -1.13 11.51 -7.14
C SER A 5 -1.29 10.22 -6.36
N TRP A 6 -2.53 9.76 -6.31
CA TRP A 6 -2.85 8.47 -5.72
C TRP A 6 -3.96 7.80 -6.51
N ASP A 7 -3.91 6.48 -6.57
CA ASP A 7 -4.95 5.62 -7.11
C ASP A 7 -5.33 4.60 -6.01
N LEU A 8 -6.63 4.44 -5.74
CA LEU A 8 -7.14 3.44 -4.80
C LEU A 8 -7.80 2.29 -5.57
N TYR A 9 -7.46 1.07 -5.20
CA TYR A 9 -8.04 -0.17 -5.71
C TYR A 9 -8.60 -1.00 -4.58
N GLU A 10 -9.66 -1.74 -4.89
CA GLU A 10 -10.39 -2.56 -3.93
C GLU A 10 -10.58 -3.97 -4.50
N PHE A 11 -10.34 -4.98 -3.66
CA PHE A 11 -10.74 -6.35 -3.91
C PHE A 11 -11.88 -6.67 -2.93
N PRO A 12 -13.14 -6.54 -3.35
CA PRO A 12 -14.29 -6.47 -2.45
C PRO A 12 -14.53 -7.73 -1.63
N LEU A 13 -14.22 -8.91 -2.19
CA LEU A 13 -14.49 -10.20 -1.54
C LEU A 13 -13.35 -11.18 -1.77
N LEU A 14 -12.51 -11.36 -0.76
CA LEU A 14 -11.45 -12.36 -0.77
C LEU A 14 -12.00 -13.77 -0.56
N GLN A 15 -11.35 -14.75 -1.19
CA GLN A 15 -11.66 -16.16 -0.97
C GLN A 15 -11.20 -16.60 0.43
N ASN A 16 -11.86 -17.61 0.98
CA ASN A 16 -11.54 -18.17 2.31
C ASN A 16 -10.30 -19.10 2.23
N THR A 17 -9.16 -18.53 1.88
CA THR A 17 -7.85 -19.19 1.74
C THR A 17 -6.78 -18.41 2.49
N THR A 18 -5.65 -19.05 2.74
CA THR A 18 -4.49 -18.42 3.41
C THR A 18 -3.65 -17.54 2.47
N LYS A 19 -3.63 -17.86 1.17
CA LYS A 19 -2.79 -17.19 0.16
C LYS A 19 -3.64 -16.54 -0.91
N HIS A 20 -3.23 -15.34 -1.31
CA HIS A 20 -3.92 -14.52 -2.30
C HIS A 20 -2.93 -13.88 -3.25
N VAL A 21 -3.28 -13.91 -4.53
CA VAL A 21 -2.55 -13.23 -5.60
C VAL A 21 -3.54 -12.28 -6.26
N TRP A 22 -3.28 -10.99 -6.16
CA TRP A 22 -4.17 -9.94 -6.66
C TRP A 22 -3.47 -9.11 -7.73
N PRO A 23 -3.84 -9.26 -9.02
CA PRO A 23 -3.44 -8.33 -10.08
C PRO A 23 -4.22 -7.03 -9.91
N VAL A 24 -3.59 -6.00 -9.34
CA VAL A 24 -4.22 -4.73 -8.97
C VAL A 24 -4.55 -3.91 -10.22
N LYS A 25 -3.56 -3.74 -11.10
CA LYS A 25 -3.68 -2.99 -12.36
C LYS A 25 -2.56 -3.37 -13.30
N SER A 26 -2.83 -3.27 -14.60
CA SER A 26 -1.80 -3.24 -15.64
C SER A 26 -1.97 -1.93 -16.41
N ALA A 27 -0.94 -1.08 -16.45
CA ALA A 27 -1.04 0.24 -17.09
C ALA A 27 0.16 0.51 -18.00
N SER A 28 -0.12 1.07 -19.19
CA SER A 28 0.87 1.30 -20.25
C SER A 28 1.69 2.59 -20.11
N ASN A 29 1.54 3.32 -19.00
CA ASN A 29 2.30 4.52 -18.66
C ASN A 29 2.13 4.77 -17.15
N LEU A 30 2.35 3.73 -16.34
CA LEU A 30 2.20 3.91 -14.90
C LEU A 30 3.27 4.89 -14.40
N GLU A 31 2.82 6.03 -13.88
CA GLU A 31 3.70 6.91 -13.10
C GLU A 31 4.40 6.08 -12.03
N LYS A 32 5.72 6.24 -11.91
CA LYS A 32 6.54 5.41 -11.01
C LYS A 32 5.92 5.39 -9.59
N PRO A 33 5.38 4.25 -9.11
CA PRO A 33 4.73 4.20 -7.80
C PRO A 33 5.79 4.39 -6.72
N ARG A 34 5.71 5.44 -5.91
CA ARG A 34 6.71 5.69 -4.85
C ARG A 34 6.44 4.82 -3.62
N TYR A 35 5.18 4.70 -3.25
CA TYR A 35 4.72 3.91 -2.10
C TYR A 35 3.46 3.16 -2.47
N VAL A 36 3.30 1.96 -1.93
CA VAL A 36 2.04 1.20 -1.96
C VAL A 36 1.61 0.92 -0.53
N ILE A 37 0.36 1.23 -0.20
CA ILE A 37 -0.24 0.91 1.08
C ILE A 37 -1.27 -0.19 0.87
N PHE A 38 -1.09 -1.32 1.54
CA PHE A 38 -1.97 -2.47 1.50
C PHE A 38 -2.67 -2.66 2.85
N ALA A 39 -3.98 -2.84 2.84
CA ALA A 39 -4.76 -3.02 4.07
C ALA A 39 -5.94 -3.97 3.86
N LEU A 40 -6.41 -4.58 4.96
CA LEU A 40 -7.54 -5.49 4.98
C LEU A 40 -8.63 -4.96 5.90
N GLN A 41 -9.90 -5.17 5.53
CA GLN A 41 -11.06 -4.92 6.40
C GLN A 41 -12.06 -6.06 6.30
N THR A 42 -12.49 -6.57 7.44
CA THR A 42 -13.49 -7.63 7.55
C THR A 42 -14.83 -7.07 8.01
N GLY A 43 -15.90 -7.34 7.27
CA GLY A 43 -17.28 -7.12 7.71
C GLY A 43 -17.72 -5.66 7.87
N ARG A 44 -16.94 -4.70 7.34
CA ARG A 44 -17.23 -3.25 7.49
C ARG A 44 -17.81 -2.62 6.23
N MET A 45 -17.60 -3.23 5.07
CA MET A 45 -18.08 -2.70 3.80
C MET A 45 -19.61 -2.65 3.79
N ASN A 46 -20.17 -1.47 3.51
CA ASN A 46 -21.62 -1.19 3.49
C ASN A 46 -22.35 -1.43 4.83
N VAL A 47 -21.65 -1.45 5.96
CA VAL A 47 -22.25 -1.58 7.30
C VAL A 47 -22.18 -0.25 8.04
N MET A 48 -23.31 0.45 8.14
CA MET A 48 -23.37 1.81 8.72
C MET A 48 -23.03 1.88 10.21
N ALA A 49 -23.17 0.78 10.94
CA ALA A 49 -22.86 0.71 12.37
C ALA A 49 -21.35 0.53 12.66
N GLU A 50 -20.57 0.14 11.65
CA GLU A 50 -19.16 -0.21 11.80
C GLU A 50 -18.23 0.94 11.42
N ASN A 51 -17.06 0.98 12.06
CA ASN A 51 -16.07 2.01 11.79
C ASN A 51 -15.17 1.66 10.59
N ILE A 52 -15.47 2.27 9.44
CA ILE A 52 -14.70 2.09 8.18
C ILE A 52 -13.26 2.61 8.23
N THR A 53 -12.85 3.32 9.28
CA THR A 53 -11.46 3.81 9.41
C THR A 53 -10.54 2.79 10.09
N GLN A 54 -11.04 1.61 10.45
CA GLN A 54 -10.27 0.56 11.11
C GLN A 54 -9.89 -0.55 10.14
N PHE A 55 -8.63 -0.97 10.20
CA PHE A 55 -8.10 -2.08 9.43
C PHE A 55 -7.84 -3.28 10.33
N ASP A 56 -7.99 -4.48 9.78
CA ASP A 56 -7.78 -5.73 10.50
C ASP A 56 -6.44 -6.34 10.13
N ASN A 57 -5.80 -7.01 11.10
CA ASN A 57 -4.55 -7.69 10.85
C ASN A 57 -4.72 -8.99 10.05
N CYS A 58 -5.91 -9.61 10.09
CA CYS A 58 -6.25 -10.91 9.48
C CYS A 58 -5.21 -12.03 9.69
N ASN A 59 -4.42 -11.99 10.76
CA ASN A 59 -3.26 -12.85 10.97
C ASN A 59 -2.29 -12.88 9.77
N LEU A 60 -2.10 -11.73 9.10
CA LEU A 60 -1.16 -11.55 8.00
C LEU A 60 0.25 -12.00 8.42
N ILE A 61 0.91 -12.78 7.58
CA ILE A 61 2.30 -13.23 7.72
C ILE A 61 3.20 -12.42 6.79
N ASN A 62 2.77 -12.25 5.55
CA ASN A 62 3.60 -11.63 4.51
C ASN A 62 2.75 -10.89 3.49
N ALA A 63 3.31 -9.83 2.92
CA ALA A 63 2.73 -9.08 1.83
C ALA A 63 3.87 -8.55 0.94
N LYS A 64 3.79 -8.88 -0.35
CA LYS A 64 4.76 -8.50 -1.36
C LYS A 64 4.04 -7.84 -2.54
N LEU A 65 4.59 -6.70 -2.94
CA LEU A 65 4.24 -6.03 -4.18
C LEU A 65 5.19 -6.53 -5.28
N TYR A 66 4.63 -6.87 -6.41
CA TYR A 66 5.34 -7.15 -7.65
C TYR A 66 5.05 -6.02 -8.64
N LEU A 67 6.12 -5.43 -9.15
CA LEU A 67 6.10 -4.49 -10.27
C LEU A 67 6.78 -5.20 -11.43
N ASN A 68 5.98 -5.74 -12.35
CA ASN A 68 6.42 -6.74 -13.33
C ASN A 68 7.11 -7.93 -12.63
N SER A 69 8.43 -8.06 -12.79
CA SER A 69 9.23 -9.14 -12.21
C SER A 69 9.95 -8.75 -10.92
N GLU A 70 9.99 -7.47 -10.57
CA GLU A 70 10.66 -6.96 -9.36
C GLU A 70 9.71 -7.01 -8.17
N CYS A 71 10.20 -7.41 -6.99
CA CYS A 71 9.38 -7.54 -5.78
C CYS A 71 9.82 -6.63 -4.64
N TYR A 72 8.86 -6.17 -3.85
CA TYR A 72 9.05 -5.28 -2.71
C TYR A 72 8.14 -5.67 -1.54
N PRO A 73 8.64 -5.79 -0.30
CA PRO A 73 10.06 -5.92 0.02
C PRO A 73 10.66 -7.20 -0.58
N TYR A 74 11.98 -7.20 -0.77
CA TYR A 74 12.70 -8.38 -1.27
C TYR A 74 12.59 -9.56 -0.27
N ASP A 75 12.86 -9.26 1.00
CA ASP A 75 12.74 -10.22 2.10
C ASP A 75 11.29 -10.37 2.58
N ASP A 76 10.99 -11.53 3.14
CA ASP A 76 9.70 -11.77 3.78
C ASP A 76 9.57 -10.98 5.09
N ILE A 77 8.41 -10.35 5.28
CA ILE A 77 8.14 -9.53 6.48
C ILE A 77 8.04 -10.40 7.75
N ASN A 78 7.59 -11.66 7.60
CA ASN A 78 7.51 -12.65 8.68
C ASN A 78 6.75 -12.16 9.94
N LEU A 79 5.56 -11.60 9.70
CA LEU A 79 4.69 -11.07 10.74
C LEU A 79 4.18 -12.19 11.66
N ASP A 80 4.09 -11.85 12.95
CA ASP A 80 3.46 -12.67 13.98
C ASP A 80 2.88 -11.71 15.04
N PHE A 81 1.57 -11.49 14.96
CA PHE A 81 0.87 -10.58 15.86
C PHE A 81 0.88 -11.07 17.32
N ALA A 82 0.84 -12.38 17.54
CA ALA A 82 0.90 -12.97 18.88
C ALA A 82 2.28 -12.79 19.54
N LYS A 83 3.36 -12.87 18.74
CA LYS A 83 4.74 -12.63 19.21
C LYS A 83 5.19 -11.18 19.08
N ARG A 84 4.28 -10.25 18.82
CA ARG A 84 4.54 -8.81 18.65
C ARG A 84 5.54 -8.46 17.54
N ARG A 85 5.68 -9.33 16.53
CA ARG A 85 6.52 -9.05 15.33
C ARG A 85 5.88 -8.05 14.36
N TYR A 86 4.71 -7.49 14.69
CA TYR A 86 4.06 -6.42 13.94
C TYR A 86 4.80 -5.07 14.01
N ALA A 87 5.80 -4.93 14.91
CA ALA A 87 6.57 -3.69 15.05
C ALA A 87 7.21 -3.23 13.72
N ILE A 88 7.52 -4.18 12.83
CA ILE A 88 8.02 -3.87 11.48
C ILE A 88 7.00 -3.06 10.64
N LEU A 89 5.70 -3.33 10.77
CA LEU A 89 4.66 -2.55 10.08
C LEU A 89 4.63 -1.10 10.57
N TYR A 90 4.78 -0.91 11.88
CA TYR A 90 4.83 0.42 12.48
C TYR A 90 6.09 1.18 12.04
N ASP A 91 7.25 0.52 11.97
CA ASP A 91 8.47 1.12 11.43
C ASP A 91 8.32 1.51 9.94
N MET A 92 7.72 0.64 9.12
CA MET A 92 7.38 0.96 7.71
C MET A 92 6.50 2.20 7.61
N TYR A 93 5.44 2.30 8.42
CA TYR A 93 4.57 3.46 8.49
C TYR A 93 5.32 4.74 8.93
N LYS A 94 6.16 4.65 9.98
CA LYS A 94 6.94 5.78 10.49
C LYS A 94 7.94 6.31 9.44
N ARG A 95 8.63 5.40 8.74
CA ARG A 95 9.55 5.75 7.65
C ARG A 95 8.82 6.39 6.48
N PHE A 96 7.67 5.85 6.10
CA PHE A 96 6.82 6.45 5.08
C PHE A 96 6.41 7.87 5.46
N ARG A 97 5.91 8.10 6.68
CA ARG A 97 5.51 9.43 7.15
C ARG A 97 6.66 10.43 7.04
N THR A 98 7.82 10.06 7.58
CA THR A 98 9.04 10.88 7.57
C THR A 98 9.48 11.20 6.13
N SER A 99 9.57 10.19 5.26
CA SER A 99 10.04 10.34 3.88
C SER A 99 9.03 11.08 2.98
N TYR A 100 7.76 10.69 3.04
CA TYR A 100 6.71 11.24 2.21
C TYR A 100 6.35 12.65 2.66
N TYR A 101 5.98 12.88 3.92
CA TYR A 101 5.55 14.21 4.35
C TYR A 101 6.70 15.16 4.70
N ARG A 102 7.96 14.67 4.74
CA ARG A 102 9.13 15.44 5.20
C ARG A 102 8.91 16.00 6.61
N CYS A 103 8.16 15.29 7.45
CA CYS A 103 7.91 15.64 8.84
C CYS A 103 8.96 14.99 9.76
N SER A 104 9.09 15.51 10.98
CA SER A 104 9.94 14.88 11.97
C SER A 104 9.40 13.49 12.32
N SER A 105 10.29 12.62 12.81
CA SER A 105 9.91 11.29 13.28
C SER A 105 9.04 11.29 14.54
N ASP A 106 8.88 12.46 15.16
CA ASP A 106 8.14 12.66 16.41
C ASP A 106 6.71 13.17 16.12
N ASP A 107 6.45 13.64 14.90
CA ASP A 107 5.13 14.06 14.41
C ASP A 107 4.28 12.88 13.89
N VAL A 108 4.47 11.67 14.43
CA VAL A 108 3.72 10.49 13.99
C VAL A 108 2.33 10.51 14.62
N TRP A 109 1.28 10.48 13.80
CA TRP A 109 -0.11 10.63 14.26
C TRP A 109 -0.64 9.44 15.07
N LEU A 110 -0.08 8.24 14.86
CA LEU A 110 -0.49 7.03 15.56
C LEU A 110 0.64 6.57 16.47
N THR A 111 0.32 6.33 17.74
CA THR A 111 1.20 5.55 18.62
C THR A 111 1.28 4.11 18.14
N THR A 112 2.26 3.34 18.61
CA THR A 112 2.38 1.91 18.28
C THR A 112 1.10 1.13 18.63
N ASP A 113 0.47 1.43 19.76
CA ASP A 113 -0.77 0.80 20.21
C ASP A 113 -1.96 1.20 19.35
N ASP A 114 -2.09 2.49 19.00
CA ASP A 114 -3.16 2.95 18.11
C ASP A 114 -3.02 2.38 16.70
N PHE A 115 -1.79 2.27 16.21
CA PHE A 115 -1.50 1.63 14.92
C PHE A 115 -1.95 0.17 14.92
N LEU A 116 -1.62 -0.59 15.96
CA LEU A 116 -2.05 -1.99 16.06
C LEU A 116 -3.58 -2.14 16.09
N ARG A 117 -4.27 -1.23 16.79
CA ARG A 117 -5.74 -1.30 16.97
C ARG A 117 -6.52 -0.82 15.76
N ARG A 118 -6.00 0.17 15.02
CA ARG A 118 -6.76 0.88 13.98
C ARG A 118 -6.18 0.72 12.60
N GLY A 119 -4.87 0.51 12.49
CA GLY A 119 -4.16 0.59 11.22
C GLY A 119 -3.10 -0.47 10.99
N PRO A 120 -3.31 -1.77 11.30
CA PRO A 120 -2.43 -2.80 10.79
C PRO A 120 -2.51 -2.86 9.25
N PHE A 121 -1.75 -1.98 8.60
CA PHE A 121 -1.57 -1.91 7.15
C PHE A 121 -0.08 -2.00 6.83
N VAL A 122 0.22 -2.44 5.62
CA VAL A 122 1.59 -2.61 5.13
C VAL A 122 1.92 -1.42 4.24
N VAL A 123 3.02 -0.71 4.53
CA VAL A 123 3.53 0.34 3.64
C VAL A 123 4.79 -0.14 2.94
N ILE A 124 4.68 -0.38 1.64
CA ILE A 124 5.77 -0.88 0.80
C ILE A 124 6.45 0.31 0.13
N ASP A 125 7.73 0.50 0.43
CA ASP A 125 8.56 1.54 -0.18
C ASP A 125 9.13 1.04 -1.51
N CYS A 126 8.71 1.68 -2.60
CA CYS A 126 9.17 1.39 -3.96
C CYS A 126 10.05 2.52 -4.51
N SER A 127 10.46 3.49 -3.70
CA SER A 127 11.21 4.67 -4.16
C SER A 127 12.54 4.32 -4.82
N ARG A 128 13.16 3.21 -4.40
CA ARG A 128 14.42 2.66 -4.94
C ARG A 128 14.22 1.68 -6.11
N GLN A 129 13.08 1.76 -6.79
CA GLN A 129 12.80 0.98 -7.99
C GLN A 129 13.91 1.11 -9.04
N ASN A 130 14.25 -0.04 -9.62
CA ASN A 130 15.19 -0.16 -10.72
C ASN A 130 14.72 0.67 -11.93
N GLU A 131 15.63 1.40 -12.57
CA GLU A 131 15.33 2.16 -13.77
C GLU A 131 14.91 1.28 -14.96
N SER A 132 15.23 -0.01 -14.93
CA SER A 132 14.80 -0.99 -15.94
C SER A 132 13.29 -1.22 -15.97
N ILE A 133 12.55 -0.83 -14.92
CA ILE A 133 11.08 -0.94 -14.84
C ILE A 133 10.38 0.06 -15.80
N LYS A 134 11.13 0.86 -16.57
CA LYS A 134 10.65 1.68 -17.71
C LYS A 134 10.13 0.85 -18.90
N SER A 135 9.47 -0.27 -18.63
CA SER A 135 8.68 -1.01 -19.62
C SER A 135 7.47 -0.17 -20.04
N ALA A 136 7.08 -0.29 -21.32
CA ALA A 136 5.86 0.32 -21.84
C ALA A 136 4.58 -0.17 -21.14
N THR A 137 4.65 -1.23 -20.33
CA THR A 137 3.58 -1.68 -19.44
C THR A 137 4.14 -2.08 -18.08
N VAL A 138 3.49 -1.61 -17.02
CA VAL A 138 3.77 -2.03 -15.63
C VAL A 138 2.57 -2.79 -15.10
N ASP A 139 2.78 -4.06 -14.80
CA ASP A 139 1.84 -4.92 -14.06
C ASP A 139 2.11 -4.77 -12.56
N VAL A 140 1.08 -4.39 -11.82
CA VAL A 140 1.12 -4.24 -10.37
C VAL A 140 0.33 -5.39 -9.76
N ARG A 141 1.01 -6.24 -9.01
CA ARG A 141 0.41 -7.41 -8.36
C ARG A 141 0.78 -7.43 -6.88
N ILE A 142 -0.19 -7.70 -6.01
CA ILE A 142 0.06 -7.93 -4.59
C ILE A 142 -0.12 -9.41 -4.30
N GLU A 143 0.87 -10.01 -3.68
CA GLU A 143 0.80 -11.36 -3.14
C GLU A 143 0.87 -11.27 -1.63
N PHE A 144 -0.06 -11.93 -0.93
CA PHE A 144 -0.09 -11.91 0.52
C PHE A 144 -0.53 -13.24 1.10
N GLU A 145 -0.04 -13.51 2.30
CA GLU A 145 -0.24 -14.76 3.03
C GLU A 145 -0.65 -14.46 4.47
N CYS A 146 -1.67 -15.17 4.94
CA CYS A 146 -2.18 -15.15 6.30
C CYS A 146 -1.95 -16.52 6.96
N LYS A 147 -1.83 -16.52 8.29
CA LYS A 147 -1.59 -17.75 9.07
C LYS A 147 -2.78 -18.70 9.08
N GLU A 148 -3.97 -18.14 8.95
CA GLU A 148 -5.24 -18.83 8.91
C GLU A 148 -6.00 -18.34 7.68
N ASN A 149 -7.05 -19.04 7.30
CA ASN A 149 -7.85 -18.58 6.18
C ASN A 149 -8.45 -17.21 6.48
N ILE A 150 -8.51 -16.35 5.47
CA ILE A 150 -9.04 -15.01 5.62
C ILE A 150 -10.52 -15.07 6.03
N PRO A 151 -10.94 -14.27 7.04
CA PRO A 151 -12.33 -14.20 7.45
C PRO A 151 -13.27 -13.89 6.29
N VAL A 152 -14.48 -14.45 6.33
CA VAL A 152 -15.52 -14.16 5.34
C VAL A 152 -15.85 -12.66 5.36
N ASN A 153 -16.21 -12.09 4.20
CA ASN A 153 -16.48 -10.66 4.03
C ASN A 153 -15.26 -9.77 4.28
N THR A 154 -14.06 -10.26 3.95
CA THR A 154 -12.85 -9.43 3.95
C THR A 154 -12.64 -8.77 2.59
N THR A 155 -12.44 -7.45 2.62
CA THR A 155 -12.06 -6.60 1.51
C THR A 155 -10.59 -6.22 1.63
N ALA A 156 -9.83 -6.31 0.53
CA ALA A 156 -8.49 -5.77 0.46
C ALA A 156 -8.48 -4.41 -0.23
N TYR A 157 -7.63 -3.51 0.27
CA TYR A 157 -7.39 -2.19 -0.30
C TYR A 157 -5.94 -2.04 -0.71
N CYS A 158 -5.70 -1.41 -1.85
CA CYS A 158 -4.38 -1.03 -2.33
C CYS A 158 -4.41 0.45 -2.74
N LEU A 159 -3.69 1.27 -1.98
CA LEU A 159 -3.47 2.68 -2.32
C LEU A 159 -2.06 2.81 -2.92
N ILE A 160 -2.00 3.23 -4.17
CA ILE A 160 -0.73 3.47 -4.87
C ILE A 160 -0.48 4.98 -4.87
N LEU A 161 0.68 5.39 -4.39
CA LEU A 161 1.10 6.79 -4.33
C LEU A 161 2.20 7.02 -5.36
N HIS A 162 1.99 7.97 -6.27
CA HIS A 162 2.93 8.29 -7.33
C HIS A 162 3.49 9.70 -7.20
N ASP A 163 4.72 9.88 -7.66
CA ASP A 163 5.29 11.21 -7.90
C ASP A 163 4.88 11.66 -9.31
N ARG A 164 4.42 12.91 -9.44
CA ARG A 164 3.99 13.53 -10.69
C ARG A 164 4.84 14.74 -11.03
N VAL A 165 5.27 14.83 -12.29
CA VAL A 165 5.79 16.08 -12.83
C VAL A 165 4.72 16.71 -13.71
N VAL A 166 4.37 17.97 -13.41
CA VAL A 166 3.47 18.75 -14.27
C VAL A 166 4.23 19.98 -14.76
N GLU A 167 4.02 20.28 -16.02
CA GLU A 167 4.51 21.50 -16.65
C GLU A 167 3.36 22.50 -16.71
N TYR A 168 3.58 23.68 -16.16
CA TYR A 168 2.65 24.81 -16.31
C TYR A 168 3.22 25.79 -17.32
N SER A 169 2.44 26.10 -18.36
CA SER A 169 2.76 27.11 -19.36
C SER A 169 2.07 28.44 -19.01
N PRO A 170 2.77 29.44 -18.45
CA PRO A 170 2.14 30.66 -17.93
C PRO A 170 1.42 31.49 -19.00
N LEU A 171 1.93 31.47 -20.23
CA LEU A 171 1.37 32.24 -21.36
C LEU A 171 0.02 31.70 -21.84
N THR A 172 -0.23 30.40 -21.68
CA THR A 172 -1.45 29.74 -22.14
C THR A 172 -2.34 29.29 -20.98
N SER A 173 -1.86 29.41 -19.73
CA SER A 173 -2.47 28.84 -18.53
C SER A 173 -2.73 27.32 -18.63
N ILE A 174 -2.04 26.62 -19.51
CA ILE A 174 -2.19 25.17 -19.70
C ILE A 174 -1.29 24.43 -18.72
N VAL A 175 -1.85 23.40 -18.07
CA VAL A 175 -1.11 22.41 -17.27
C VAL A 175 -1.00 21.12 -18.07
N ARG A 176 0.23 20.67 -18.35
CA ARG A 176 0.51 19.38 -19.00
C ARG A 176 1.11 18.41 -17.99
N LYS A 177 0.68 17.15 -18.06
CA LYS A 177 1.32 16.07 -17.32
C LYS A 177 2.53 15.60 -18.13
N LEU A 178 3.69 15.56 -17.49
CA LEU A 178 4.89 14.94 -18.05
C LEU A 178 4.94 13.52 -17.51
N ASN A 179 4.84 12.54 -18.41
CA ASN A 179 4.98 11.11 -18.07
C ASN A 179 6.45 10.73 -17.91
#